data_AF-A0A9P1I982-F1
#
_entry.id   AF-A0A9P1I982-F1
#
_cell.length_a   1.000
_cell.length_b   1.000
_cell.length_c   1.000
_cell.angle_alpha   90.00
_cell.angle_beta   90.00
_cell.angle_gamma   90.00
#
_symmetry.space_group_name_H-M   'P 1'
#
loop_
_entity.id
_entity.type
_entity.pdbx_description
1 polymer ?
#
loop_
_entity_poly.entity_id
_entity_poly.type
_entity_poly.pdbx_seq_one_letter_code
_entity_poly.pdbx_strand_id
1 'polypeptide(L)'
;MYRTLPRFVRSQGNFLKTLFDKKPAAKNLTAEEQEKLRQTLPSIRAKESQHVAARSDFMDESDELEVSRFDEDAIRARGFLKYQQSYSPSENVGKLVESLAKDVDFSKNEQKFEFLVRVGEEIGHWPTNSKLAKFENIQDVVEFYETPVKNLTKYQELARDESKPQNISIIENAVRFHPEDTHLHHGGITAFPGTGGEVLSLRQKRILRQFQPKNEWFDYDDQTFDYTRPDKDMPWDAEVANQMDRYTDKRYNLKTKQFTRIRQ
;
A
#
# COMPACT_ATOMS: atom_id res chain seq x y z
N MET A 1 31.55 -5.90 40.43
CA MET A 1 32.17 -6.56 39.26
C MET A 1 31.28 -7.71 38.81
N TYR A 2 31.05 -7.78 37.50
CA TYR A 2 30.34 -8.80 36.72
C TYR A 2 30.75 -10.26 37.07
N ARG A 3 30.02 -11.36 36.78
CA ARG A 3 29.38 -11.77 35.52
C ARG A 3 28.29 -12.85 35.75
N THR A 4 27.25 -12.77 34.93
CA THR A 4 26.28 -13.82 34.61
C THR A 4 26.89 -14.93 33.74
N LEU A 5 26.51 -16.19 33.96
CA LEU A 5 26.77 -17.31 33.05
C LEU A 5 25.44 -17.82 32.42
N PRO A 6 25.45 -18.25 31.15
CA PRO A 6 24.25 -18.62 30.40
C PRO A 6 23.79 -20.06 30.67
N ARG A 7 22.46 -20.27 30.79
CA ARG A 7 21.82 -21.59 30.75
C ARG A 7 21.49 -21.96 29.30
N PHE A 8 22.18 -22.95 28.74
CA PHE A 8 21.73 -23.67 27.56
C PHE A 8 20.83 -24.83 27.98
N VAL A 9 19.55 -24.78 27.57
CA VAL A 9 18.59 -25.87 27.76
C VAL A 9 18.75 -26.86 26.60
N ARG A 10 19.05 -28.11 26.93
CA ARG A 10 18.99 -29.27 26.03
C ARG A 10 17.52 -29.62 25.79
N SER A 11 17.08 -29.66 24.53
CA SER A 11 15.83 -30.34 24.17
C SER A 11 16.11 -31.83 24.02
N GLN A 12 15.61 -32.62 24.97
CA GLN A 12 15.44 -34.06 24.79
C GLN A 12 14.10 -34.29 24.08
N GLY A 13 14.14 -35.09 23.01
CA GLY A 13 13.01 -35.40 22.17
C GLY A 13 11.99 -36.31 22.87
N ASN A 14 10.71 -36.00 22.68
CA ASN A 14 9.61 -36.87 23.04
C ASN A 14 9.48 -37.99 22.00
N PHE A 15 9.61 -39.22 22.46
CA PHE A 15 9.10 -40.43 21.84
C PHE A 15 7.56 -40.42 21.86
N LEU A 16 6.97 -41.08 20.86
CA LEU A 16 5.53 -41.37 20.65
C LEU A 16 4.71 -40.33 19.87
N LYS A 17 4.79 -40.44 18.55
CA LYS A 17 3.59 -40.43 17.68
C LYS A 17 3.86 -41.30 16.45
N THR A 18 3.32 -42.50 16.52
CA THR A 18 3.09 -43.43 15.41
C THR A 18 1.89 -42.99 14.57
N LEU A 19 1.90 -43.42 13.31
CA LEU A 19 0.79 -43.56 12.34
C LEU A 19 0.66 -42.46 11.26
N PHE A 20 1.27 -42.80 10.11
CA PHE A 20 0.99 -42.39 8.73
C PHE A 20 1.31 -40.96 8.29
N ASP A 21 2.53 -40.76 7.79
CA ASP A 21 2.74 -40.23 6.44
C ASP A 21 4.09 -40.66 5.86
N LYS A 22 4.04 -41.36 4.72
CA LYS A 22 5.22 -41.84 3.98
C LYS A 22 5.95 -40.64 3.34
N LYS A 23 7.04 -40.18 3.95
CA LYS A 23 8.06 -39.37 3.26
C LYS A 23 9.14 -40.28 2.69
N PRO A 24 9.66 -40.02 1.47
CA PRO A 24 10.77 -40.79 0.92
C PRO A 24 11.98 -40.65 1.85
N ALA A 25 12.65 -41.77 2.12
CA ALA A 25 13.82 -41.84 2.97
C ALA A 25 14.80 -40.73 2.59
N ALA A 26 15.06 -39.81 3.52
CA ALA A 26 16.20 -38.91 3.43
C ALA A 26 17.44 -39.81 3.34
N LYS A 27 18.04 -39.89 2.15
CA LYS A 27 19.35 -40.51 2.00
C LYS A 27 20.30 -39.69 2.86
N ASN A 28 20.74 -40.27 3.96
CA ASN A 28 21.82 -39.69 4.75
C ASN A 28 23.01 -39.54 3.80
N LEU A 29 23.42 -38.29 3.54
CA LEU A 29 24.56 -37.97 2.69
C LEU A 29 25.75 -38.82 3.15
N THR A 30 26.39 -39.50 2.21
CA THR A 30 27.57 -40.31 2.50
C THR A 30 28.68 -39.41 3.06
N ALA A 31 29.59 -39.97 3.86
CA ALA A 31 30.65 -39.18 4.49
C ALA A 31 31.47 -38.38 3.44
N GLU A 32 31.65 -38.96 2.25
CA GLU A 32 32.31 -38.32 1.11
C GLU A 32 31.54 -37.10 0.57
N GLU A 33 30.21 -37.15 0.53
CA GLU A 33 29.36 -36.03 0.11
C GLU A 33 29.38 -34.91 1.15
N GLN A 34 29.43 -35.26 2.44
CA GLN A 34 29.57 -34.29 3.53
C GLN A 34 30.93 -33.58 3.50
N GLU A 35 32.01 -34.31 3.18
CA GLU A 35 33.34 -33.73 3.04
C GLU A 35 33.45 -32.83 1.81
N LYS A 36 32.86 -33.23 0.67
CA LYS A 36 32.76 -32.37 -0.52
C LYS A 36 32.01 -31.07 -0.21
N LEU A 37 30.90 -31.13 0.53
CA LEU A 37 30.17 -29.93 0.97
C LEU A 37 31.02 -29.07 1.92
N ARG A 38 31.74 -29.67 2.88
CA ARG A 38 32.66 -28.93 3.76
C ARG A 38 33.79 -28.23 3.01
N GLN A 39 34.22 -28.76 1.87
CA GLN A 39 35.23 -28.14 1.01
C GLN A 39 34.65 -27.03 0.11
N THR A 40 33.37 -27.09 -0.26
CA THR A 40 32.73 -26.06 -1.10
C THR A 40 32.11 -24.90 -0.31
N LEU A 41 31.73 -25.10 0.95
CA LEU A 41 31.15 -24.04 1.79
C LEU A 41 32.09 -22.83 2.03
N PRO A 42 33.41 -22.99 2.22
CA PRO A 42 34.32 -21.86 2.36
C PRO A 42 34.42 -21.00 1.10
N SER A 43 34.37 -21.62 -0.09
CA SER A 43 34.45 -20.87 -1.36
C SER A 43 33.15 -20.12 -1.67
N ILE A 44 32.00 -20.64 -1.25
CA ILE A 44 30.71 -19.95 -1.32
C ILE A 44 30.67 -18.77 -0.34
N ARG A 45 31.14 -18.95 0.90
CA ARG A 45 31.24 -17.88 1.91
C ARG A 45 32.26 -16.79 1.50
N ALA A 46 33.36 -17.18 0.84
CA ALA A 46 34.31 -16.22 0.28
C ALA A 46 33.71 -15.41 -0.88
N LYS A 47 32.88 -16.03 -1.74
CA LYS A 47 32.13 -15.33 -2.80
C LYS A 47 31.07 -14.37 -2.26
N GLU A 48 30.46 -14.66 -1.11
CA GLU A 48 29.55 -13.73 -0.40
C GLU A 48 30.29 -12.48 0.11
N SER A 49 31.54 -12.64 0.55
CA SER A 49 32.37 -11.50 1.00
C SER A 49 32.94 -10.67 -0.14
N GLN A 50 33.02 -11.23 -1.35
CA GLN A 50 33.28 -10.48 -2.58
C GLN A 50 31.97 -9.93 -3.14
N HIS A 51 31.32 -9.05 -2.38
CA HIS A 51 30.45 -8.06 -3.00
C HIS A 51 31.32 -7.22 -3.93
N VAL A 52 31.22 -7.51 -5.21
CA VAL A 52 31.76 -6.70 -6.30
C VAL A 52 31.37 -5.26 -6.02
N ALA A 53 32.38 -4.41 -5.79
CA ALA A 53 32.24 -2.97 -5.85
C ALA A 53 31.98 -2.61 -7.32
N ALA A 54 30.79 -2.94 -7.81
CA ALA A 54 30.29 -2.45 -9.07
C ALA A 54 30.15 -0.95 -8.87
N ARG A 55 31.04 -0.19 -9.51
CA ARG A 55 30.77 1.20 -9.84
C ARG A 55 29.45 1.20 -10.60
N SER A 56 28.38 1.57 -9.92
CA SER A 56 27.09 1.78 -10.53
C SER A 56 27.13 3.14 -11.22
N ASP A 57 27.57 3.17 -12.47
CA ASP A 57 27.12 4.18 -13.43
C ASP A 57 25.67 3.87 -13.84
N PHE A 58 24.82 3.62 -12.83
CA PHE A 58 23.39 3.58 -13.02
C PHE A 58 22.94 5.03 -12.92
N MET A 59 22.59 5.56 -14.10
CA MET A 59 21.80 6.77 -14.30
C MET A 59 20.77 6.92 -13.18
N ASP A 60 20.65 8.13 -12.64
CA ASP A 60 19.81 8.51 -11.50
C ASP A 60 18.31 8.42 -11.84
N GLU A 61 17.83 7.22 -12.13
CA GLU A 61 16.43 6.93 -12.46
C GLU A 61 15.52 7.08 -11.22
N SER A 62 16.12 7.21 -10.02
CA SER A 62 15.35 7.50 -8.79
C SER A 62 14.86 8.93 -8.71
N ASP A 63 15.61 9.89 -9.25
CA ASP A 63 15.27 11.31 -9.13
C ASP A 63 14.24 11.73 -10.22
N GLU A 64 14.24 11.05 -11.38
CA GLU A 64 13.14 11.16 -12.36
C GLU A 64 11.83 10.53 -11.88
N LEU A 65 11.90 9.49 -11.05
CA LEU A 65 10.71 8.89 -10.41
C LEU A 65 10.11 9.77 -9.29
N GLU A 66 10.82 10.79 -8.81
CA GLU A 66 10.25 11.77 -7.87
C GLU A 66 9.45 12.88 -8.56
N VAL A 67 9.72 13.15 -9.85
CA VAL A 67 8.91 14.08 -10.66
C VAL A 67 7.60 13.42 -11.11
N SER A 68 7.57 12.08 -11.20
CA SER A 68 6.32 11.31 -11.34
C SER A 68 5.72 10.94 -9.98
N ARG A 69 5.70 11.90 -9.02
CA ARG A 69 4.80 11.82 -7.86
C ARG A 69 3.38 11.75 -8.39
N PHE A 70 2.88 10.54 -8.58
CA PHE A 70 1.46 10.32 -8.74
C PHE A 70 0.76 11.06 -7.61
N ASP A 71 -0.11 12.00 -7.96
CA ASP A 71 -0.92 12.70 -6.98
C ASP A 71 -1.74 11.64 -6.22
N GLU A 72 -1.41 11.44 -4.95
CA GLU A 72 -2.07 10.43 -4.12
C GLU A 72 -3.58 10.66 -4.10
N ASP A 73 -4.01 11.92 -4.17
CA ASP A 73 -5.42 12.29 -4.22
C ASP A 73 -6.06 11.87 -5.55
N ALA A 74 -5.32 11.91 -6.66
CA ALA A 74 -5.79 11.38 -7.94
C ALA A 74 -5.94 9.85 -7.93
N ILE A 75 -5.00 9.13 -7.28
CA ILE A 75 -5.11 7.68 -7.07
C ILE A 75 -6.34 7.37 -6.21
N ARG A 76 -6.57 8.13 -5.14
CA ARG A 76 -7.69 7.93 -4.21
C ARG A 76 -9.04 8.30 -4.82
N ALA A 77 -9.08 9.33 -5.66
CA ALA A 77 -10.27 9.73 -6.39
C ALA A 77 -10.73 8.66 -7.40
N ARG A 78 -9.79 7.85 -7.91
CA ARG A 78 -10.06 6.82 -8.92
C ARG A 78 -11.11 5.81 -8.45
N GLY A 79 -12.25 5.78 -9.15
CA GLY A 79 -13.33 4.82 -8.92
C GLY A 79 -14.37 5.24 -7.88
N PHE A 80 -14.14 6.33 -7.15
CA PHE A 80 -15.10 6.88 -6.18
C PHE A 80 -15.61 8.27 -6.59
N LEU A 81 -14.69 9.20 -6.88
CA LEU A 81 -15.05 10.56 -7.30
C LEU A 81 -15.24 10.65 -8.82
N LYS A 82 -16.03 11.65 -9.24
CA LYS A 82 -16.33 11.88 -10.66
C LYS A 82 -15.10 12.34 -11.45
N TYR A 83 -14.23 13.10 -10.81
CA TYR A 83 -13.02 13.66 -11.37
C TYR A 83 -11.81 13.19 -10.59
N GLN A 84 -10.73 12.88 -11.30
CA GLN A 84 -9.47 12.44 -10.68
C GLN A 84 -8.62 13.62 -10.23
N GLN A 85 -8.66 14.72 -10.99
CA GLN A 85 -7.90 15.93 -10.71
C GLN A 85 -8.82 17.01 -10.17
N SER A 86 -8.27 17.84 -9.29
CA SER A 86 -8.93 19.07 -8.87
C SER A 86 -8.91 20.09 -10.02
N TYR A 87 -9.96 20.91 -10.06
CA TYR A 87 -10.09 22.00 -11.02
C TYR A 87 -10.41 23.28 -10.26
N SER A 88 -9.54 24.28 -10.42
CA SER A 88 -9.76 25.63 -9.94
C SER A 88 -10.00 26.55 -11.15
N PRO A 89 -11.16 27.20 -11.25
CA PRO A 89 -11.45 28.11 -12.35
C PRO A 89 -10.50 29.31 -12.32
N SER A 90 -10.00 29.72 -13.48
CA SER A 90 -9.30 31.01 -13.59
C SER A 90 -10.31 32.15 -13.68
N GLU A 91 -9.93 33.37 -13.27
CA GLU A 91 -10.85 34.52 -13.24
C GLU A 91 -11.43 34.88 -14.63
N ASN A 92 -10.75 34.49 -15.71
CA ASN A 92 -11.13 34.83 -17.08
C ASN A 92 -11.74 33.65 -17.85
N VAL A 93 -12.07 32.53 -17.19
CA VAL A 93 -12.60 31.33 -17.86
C VAL A 93 -13.86 31.63 -18.67
N GLY A 94 -14.83 32.37 -18.12
CA GLY A 94 -16.07 32.69 -18.83
C GLY A 94 -15.81 33.43 -20.15
N LYS A 95 -14.95 34.45 -20.12
CA LYS A 95 -14.56 35.22 -21.32
C LYS A 95 -13.82 34.36 -22.35
N LEU A 96 -12.99 33.44 -21.88
CA LEU A 96 -12.27 32.51 -22.75
C LEU A 96 -13.27 31.60 -23.47
N VAL A 97 -14.20 30.98 -22.73
CA VAL A 97 -15.24 30.11 -23.30
C VAL A 97 -16.11 30.87 -24.31
N GLU A 98 -16.55 32.09 -23.98
CA GLU A 98 -17.31 32.96 -24.90
C GLU A 98 -16.50 33.32 -26.16
N SER A 99 -15.19 33.56 -26.01
CA SER A 99 -14.33 33.91 -27.14
C SER A 99 -14.17 32.76 -28.15
N LEU A 100 -14.18 31.52 -27.66
CA LEU A 100 -14.12 30.30 -28.48
C LEU A 100 -15.47 29.93 -29.10
N ALA A 101 -16.57 30.39 -28.52
CA ALA A 101 -17.93 30.00 -28.90
C ALA A 101 -18.50 30.78 -30.11
N LYS A 102 -17.72 31.68 -30.73
CA LYS A 102 -18.21 32.76 -31.60
C LYS A 102 -19.10 32.36 -32.79
N ASP A 103 -19.16 31.09 -33.20
CA ASP A 103 -20.03 30.62 -34.29
C ASP A 103 -20.54 29.17 -34.07
N VAL A 104 -20.71 28.74 -32.81
CA VAL A 104 -21.05 27.34 -32.49
C VAL A 104 -22.56 27.17 -32.33
N ASP A 105 -23.17 26.34 -33.18
CA ASP A 105 -24.56 25.90 -33.02
C ASP A 105 -24.61 24.58 -32.24
N PHE A 106 -25.15 24.63 -31.02
CA PHE A 106 -25.27 23.46 -30.13
C PHE A 106 -26.29 22.42 -30.61
N SER A 107 -27.13 22.77 -31.60
CA SER A 107 -28.03 21.83 -32.28
C SER A 107 -27.27 20.80 -33.12
N LYS A 108 -26.06 21.16 -33.58
CA LYS A 108 -25.19 20.30 -34.38
C LYS A 108 -24.15 19.63 -33.50
N ASN A 109 -24.28 18.32 -33.34
CA ASN A 109 -23.37 17.53 -32.50
C ASN A 109 -21.89 17.65 -32.88
N GLU A 110 -21.59 17.80 -34.18
CA GLU A 110 -20.21 17.95 -34.67
C GLU A 110 -19.56 19.25 -34.17
N GLN A 111 -20.28 20.38 -34.28
CA GLN A 111 -19.79 21.68 -33.84
C GLN A 111 -19.69 21.75 -32.31
N LYS A 112 -20.67 21.18 -31.60
CA LYS A 112 -20.63 21.04 -30.15
C LYS A 112 -19.43 20.21 -29.68
N PHE A 113 -19.14 19.11 -30.36
CA PHE A 113 -17.98 18.26 -30.04
C PHE A 113 -16.67 19.02 -30.25
N GLU A 114 -16.49 19.63 -31.43
CA GLU A 114 -15.26 20.37 -31.76
C GLU A 114 -15.02 21.53 -30.79
N PHE A 115 -16.08 22.27 -30.44
CA PHE A 115 -16.01 23.32 -29.44
C PHE A 115 -15.56 22.81 -28.07
N LEU A 116 -16.17 21.74 -27.56
CA LEU A 116 -15.82 21.18 -26.26
C LEU A 116 -14.41 20.59 -26.22
N VAL A 117 -13.91 20.06 -27.35
CA VAL A 117 -12.52 19.63 -27.47
C VAL A 117 -11.56 20.80 -27.32
N ARG A 118 -11.79 21.90 -28.06
CA ARG A 118 -10.94 23.10 -27.97
C ARG A 118 -10.92 23.70 -26.56
N VAL A 119 -12.11 23.84 -25.94
CA VAL A 119 -12.23 24.36 -24.58
C VAL A 119 -11.55 23.41 -23.57
N GLY A 120 -11.72 22.10 -23.73
CA GLY A 120 -11.09 21.09 -22.89
C GLY A 120 -9.56 21.06 -23.00
N GLU A 121 -9.01 21.32 -24.18
CA GLU A 121 -7.57 21.44 -24.42
C GLU A 121 -6.98 22.72 -23.80
N GLU A 122 -7.65 23.87 -23.92
CA GLU A 122 -7.16 25.13 -23.35
C GLU A 122 -7.24 25.15 -21.82
N ILE A 123 -8.31 24.61 -21.25
CA ILE A 123 -8.55 24.63 -19.79
C ILE A 123 -7.92 23.41 -19.10
N GLY A 124 -7.74 22.30 -19.82
CA GLY A 124 -7.28 21.03 -19.25
C GLY A 124 -8.34 20.31 -18.41
N HIS A 125 -9.61 20.70 -18.51
CA HIS A 125 -10.72 20.07 -17.78
C HIS A 125 -11.83 19.62 -18.73
N TRP A 126 -12.22 18.34 -18.61
CA TRP A 126 -13.16 17.69 -19.52
C TRP A 126 -14.51 17.44 -18.86
N PRO A 127 -15.64 17.73 -19.52
CA PRO A 127 -16.97 17.43 -19.01
C PRO A 127 -17.25 15.92 -19.00
N THR A 128 -18.03 15.45 -18.02
CA THR A 128 -18.49 14.05 -17.97
C THR A 128 -19.64 13.80 -18.95
N ASN A 129 -19.82 12.55 -19.40
CA ASN A 129 -20.93 12.17 -20.29
C ASN A 129 -22.31 12.58 -19.75
N SER A 130 -22.50 12.52 -18.44
CA SER A 130 -23.74 12.96 -17.77
C SER A 130 -23.99 14.47 -17.82
N LYS A 131 -22.92 15.27 -17.93
CA LYS A 131 -22.98 16.73 -18.07
C LYS A 131 -23.13 17.16 -19.53
N LEU A 132 -22.53 16.42 -20.47
CA LEU A 132 -22.66 16.67 -21.91
C LEU A 132 -24.11 16.73 -22.40
N ALA A 133 -24.98 15.88 -21.84
CA ALA A 133 -26.41 15.85 -22.16
C ALA A 133 -27.16 17.12 -21.69
N LYS A 134 -26.59 17.88 -20.75
CA LYS A 134 -27.19 19.09 -20.18
C LYS A 134 -26.71 20.38 -20.83
N PHE A 135 -25.73 20.31 -21.73
CA PHE A 135 -25.25 21.48 -22.45
C PHE A 135 -26.15 21.77 -23.63
N GLU A 136 -27.08 22.71 -23.43
CA GLU A 136 -27.95 23.22 -24.49
C GLU A 136 -27.42 24.56 -24.99
N ASN A 137 -26.87 25.38 -24.09
CA ASN A 137 -26.37 26.72 -24.38
C ASN A 137 -24.90 26.89 -23.98
N ILE A 138 -24.28 27.95 -24.53
CA ILE A 138 -22.92 28.38 -24.13
C ILE A 138 -22.87 28.72 -22.64
N GLN A 139 -23.95 29.31 -22.11
CA GLN A 139 -24.05 29.68 -20.70
C GLN A 139 -23.92 28.47 -19.77
N ASP A 140 -24.47 27.31 -20.14
CA ASP A 140 -24.36 26.08 -19.35
C ASP A 140 -22.90 25.58 -19.28
N VAL A 141 -22.15 25.81 -20.37
CA VAL A 141 -20.73 25.48 -20.45
C VAL A 141 -19.90 26.44 -19.60
N VAL A 142 -20.21 27.74 -19.66
CA VAL A 142 -19.57 28.76 -18.80
C VAL A 142 -19.81 28.42 -17.32
N GLU A 143 -21.06 28.17 -16.92
CA GLU A 143 -21.39 27.80 -15.54
C GLU A 143 -20.62 26.54 -15.09
N PHE A 144 -20.51 25.54 -15.96
CA PHE A 144 -19.74 24.33 -15.66
C PHE A 144 -18.26 24.64 -15.38
N TYR A 145 -17.63 25.44 -16.23
CA TYR A 145 -16.22 25.80 -16.07
C TYR A 145 -15.97 26.87 -15.01
N GLU A 146 -16.98 27.59 -14.54
CA GLU A 146 -16.87 28.46 -13.37
C GLU A 146 -16.99 27.68 -12.06
N THR A 147 -17.59 26.48 -12.07
CA THR A 147 -17.70 25.66 -10.87
C THR A 147 -16.38 24.95 -10.53
N PRO A 148 -15.79 25.18 -9.34
CA PRO A 148 -14.60 24.47 -8.92
C PRO A 148 -14.90 23.01 -8.58
N VAL A 149 -13.94 22.13 -8.86
CA VAL A 149 -14.02 20.70 -8.55
C VAL A 149 -12.89 20.32 -7.61
N LYS A 150 -13.21 19.67 -6.51
CA LYS A 150 -12.23 19.09 -5.59
C LYS A 150 -12.17 17.57 -5.78
N ASN A 151 -10.95 17.03 -5.77
CA ASN A 151 -10.67 15.58 -5.80
C ASN A 151 -10.56 14.97 -4.39
N LEU A 152 -11.05 15.67 -3.37
CA LEU A 152 -11.04 15.22 -1.99
C LEU A 152 -12.44 14.73 -1.57
N THR A 153 -12.44 13.64 -0.82
CA THR A 153 -13.62 13.17 -0.09
C THR A 153 -13.84 14.00 1.16
N LYS A 154 -15.08 14.03 1.67
CA LYS A 154 -15.42 14.72 2.91
C LYS A 154 -14.56 14.28 4.11
N TYR A 155 -14.19 13.00 4.16
CA TYR A 155 -13.32 12.47 5.21
C TYR A 155 -11.92 13.09 5.15
N GLN A 156 -11.32 13.17 3.96
CA GLN A 156 -10.01 13.77 3.77
C GLN A 156 -10.03 15.27 4.03
N GLU A 157 -11.06 15.98 3.57
CA GLU A 157 -11.23 17.41 3.89
C GLU A 157 -11.24 17.63 5.40
N LEU A 158 -11.98 16.83 6.14
CA LEU A 158 -12.09 16.92 7.60
C LEU A 158 -10.82 16.45 8.34
N ALA A 159 -10.09 15.47 7.78
CA ALA A 159 -8.82 15.02 8.34
C ALA A 159 -7.72 16.09 8.21
N ARG A 160 -7.69 16.79 7.08
CA ARG A 160 -6.72 17.84 6.75
C ARG A 160 -7.10 19.23 7.29
N ASP A 161 -8.32 19.40 7.76
CA ASP A 161 -8.79 20.66 8.33
C ASP A 161 -7.95 21.05 9.57
N GLU A 162 -7.38 22.25 9.52
CA GLU A 162 -6.61 22.85 10.62
C GLU A 162 -7.51 23.39 11.74
N SER A 163 -8.78 23.65 11.44
CA SER A 163 -9.75 24.19 12.41
C SER A 163 -10.33 23.14 13.36
N LYS A 164 -9.93 21.87 13.21
CA LYS A 164 -10.40 20.77 14.07
C LYS A 164 -9.99 20.99 15.54
N PRO A 165 -10.83 20.59 16.51
CA PRO A 165 -10.51 20.77 17.92
C PRO A 165 -9.35 19.85 18.36
N GLN A 166 -8.57 20.30 19.35
CA GLN A 166 -7.33 19.64 19.78
C GLN A 166 -7.52 18.21 20.30
N ASN A 167 -8.72 17.86 20.75
CA ASN A 167 -9.07 16.54 21.24
C ASN A 167 -9.45 15.54 20.12
N ILE A 168 -9.43 15.96 18.86
CA ILE A 168 -9.79 15.13 17.72
C ILE A 168 -8.56 14.91 16.84
N SER A 169 -8.11 13.66 16.78
CA SER A 169 -7.10 13.18 15.85
C SER A 169 -7.74 12.27 14.81
N ILE A 170 -7.54 12.58 13.53
CA ILE A 170 -8.10 11.83 12.42
C ILE A 170 -6.95 11.39 11.53
N ILE A 171 -6.89 10.09 11.26
CA ILE A 171 -5.82 9.48 10.48
C ILE A 171 -6.33 9.34 9.04
N GLU A 172 -5.78 10.13 8.13
CA GLU A 172 -6.25 10.16 6.74
C GLU A 172 -6.04 8.83 6.02
N ASN A 173 -4.83 8.27 6.15
CA ASN A 173 -4.47 7.02 5.50
C ASN A 173 -4.93 5.82 6.33
N ALA A 174 -5.48 4.82 5.65
CA ALA A 174 -5.86 3.58 6.30
C ALA A 174 -4.63 2.90 6.90
N VAL A 175 -4.58 2.85 8.24
CA VAL A 175 -3.56 2.13 8.98
C VAL A 175 -4.10 0.76 9.36
N ARG A 176 -3.25 -0.25 9.22
CA ARG A 176 -3.54 -1.60 9.65
C ARG A 176 -3.08 -1.82 11.09
N PHE A 177 -3.96 -2.38 11.90
CA PHE A 177 -3.66 -2.74 13.28
C PHE A 177 -3.43 -4.25 13.39
N HIS A 178 -2.17 -4.67 13.39
CA HIS A 178 -1.80 -6.07 13.63
C HIS A 178 -1.04 -6.19 14.96
N PRO A 179 -1.27 -7.23 15.77
CA PRO A 179 -0.66 -7.33 17.09
C PRO A 179 0.86 -7.54 17.09
N GLU A 180 1.39 -8.18 16.06
CA GLU A 180 2.85 -8.33 15.90
C GLU A 180 3.58 -7.04 15.48
N ASP A 181 2.84 -5.99 15.15
CA ASP A 181 3.38 -4.69 14.73
C ASP A 181 3.69 -3.81 15.95
N THR A 182 4.44 -4.37 16.91
CA THR A 182 4.79 -3.70 18.19
C THR A 182 5.63 -2.44 18.01
N HIS A 183 6.22 -2.27 16.83
CA HIS A 183 7.09 -1.14 16.49
C HIS A 183 6.35 0.03 15.85
N LEU A 184 5.07 -0.14 15.49
CA LEU A 184 4.22 0.92 14.97
C LEU A 184 3.64 1.75 16.12
N HIS A 185 3.00 2.88 15.79
CA HIS A 185 2.43 3.82 16.77
C HIS A 185 1.37 3.17 17.69
N HIS A 186 0.71 2.10 17.24
CA HIS A 186 -0.27 1.37 18.04
C HIS A 186 0.35 0.32 18.97
N GLY A 187 1.66 0.07 18.92
CA GLY A 187 2.36 -0.80 19.87
C GLY A 187 1.87 -2.26 19.89
N GLY A 188 1.26 -2.74 18.79
CA GLY A 188 0.63 -4.06 18.74
C GLY A 188 -0.77 -4.12 19.40
N ILE A 189 -1.33 -2.99 19.81
CA ILE A 189 -2.71 -2.91 20.29
C ILE A 189 -3.62 -2.81 19.07
N THR A 190 -4.63 -3.66 19.00
CA THR A 190 -5.61 -3.61 17.90
C THR A 190 -6.71 -2.59 18.17
N ALA A 191 -7.13 -1.86 17.13
CA ALA A 191 -8.30 -0.99 17.19
C ALA A 191 -9.64 -1.76 17.07
N PHE A 192 -9.60 -3.06 16.72
CA PHE A 192 -10.79 -3.87 16.41
C PHE A 192 -10.90 -5.08 17.36
N PRO A 193 -11.32 -4.87 18.63
CA PRO A 193 -11.51 -5.98 19.56
C PRO A 193 -12.66 -6.90 19.10
N GLY A 194 -12.49 -8.21 19.28
CA GLY A 194 -13.49 -9.25 19.00
C GLY A 194 -13.72 -9.60 17.52
N THR A 195 -13.54 -8.69 16.58
CA THR A 195 -13.75 -8.97 15.14
C THR A 195 -12.46 -9.06 14.33
N GLY A 196 -11.45 -8.28 14.72
CA GLY A 196 -10.14 -8.27 14.06
C GLY A 196 -10.16 -7.61 12.69
N GLY A 197 -8.98 -7.51 12.09
CA GLY A 197 -8.84 -7.02 10.71
C GLY A 197 -9.08 -8.14 9.70
N GLU A 198 -10.31 -8.26 9.20
CA GLU A 198 -10.60 -9.20 8.11
C GLU A 198 -10.03 -8.68 6.78
N VAL A 199 -9.27 -9.51 6.09
CA VAL A 199 -8.78 -9.22 4.73
C VAL A 199 -9.73 -9.87 3.73
N LEU A 200 -10.53 -9.08 3.01
CA LEU A 200 -11.62 -9.61 2.19
C LEU A 200 -11.14 -10.35 0.92
N SER A 201 -10.24 -9.78 0.12
CA SER A 201 -9.92 -10.33 -1.21
C SER A 201 -8.89 -11.46 -1.17
N LEU A 202 -9.06 -12.50 -2.00
CA LEU A 202 -8.12 -13.65 -2.11
C LEU A 202 -6.68 -13.22 -2.38
N ARG A 203 -6.47 -12.25 -3.27
CA ARG A 203 -5.14 -11.68 -3.55
C ARG A 203 -4.54 -11.08 -2.28
N GLN A 204 -5.31 -10.30 -1.54
CA GLN A 204 -4.83 -9.68 -0.32
C GLN A 204 -4.62 -10.71 0.79
N LYS A 205 -5.46 -11.74 0.93
CA LYS A 205 -5.25 -12.83 1.91
C LYS A 205 -3.92 -13.59 1.69
N ARG A 206 -3.42 -13.62 0.45
CA ARG A 206 -2.09 -14.18 0.13
C ARG A 206 -0.93 -13.31 0.61
N ILE A 207 -1.13 -11.99 0.63
CA ILE A 207 -0.06 -11.00 0.86
C ILE A 207 -0.09 -10.49 2.31
N LEU A 208 -1.28 -10.40 2.90
CA LEU A 208 -1.56 -9.77 4.18
C LEU A 208 -1.94 -10.81 5.23
N ARG A 209 -1.33 -10.72 6.41
CA ARG A 209 -1.55 -11.55 7.60
C ARG A 209 -2.86 -11.28 8.35
N GLN A 210 -3.84 -12.17 8.26
CA GLN A 210 -5.00 -12.05 9.13
C GLN A 210 -4.66 -12.46 10.56
N PHE A 211 -5.29 -11.82 11.55
CA PHE A 211 -5.25 -12.26 12.95
C PHE A 211 -6.67 -12.35 13.49
N GLN A 212 -6.89 -13.30 14.41
CA GLN A 212 -8.17 -13.50 15.08
C GLN A 212 -8.02 -13.00 16.52
N PRO A 213 -8.58 -11.82 16.86
CA PRO A 213 -8.67 -11.44 18.25
C PRO A 213 -9.60 -12.39 18.98
N LYS A 214 -9.38 -12.53 20.28
CA LYS A 214 -10.33 -13.26 21.12
C LYS A 214 -11.66 -12.51 21.13
N ASN A 215 -12.76 -13.25 20.98
CA ASN A 215 -14.11 -12.71 21.09
C ASN A 215 -14.42 -12.23 22.52
N GLU A 216 -13.90 -12.96 23.51
CA GLU A 216 -14.09 -12.69 24.93
C GLU A 216 -12.77 -12.28 25.57
N TRP A 217 -12.82 -11.23 26.38
CA TRP A 217 -11.69 -10.73 27.14
C TRP A 217 -11.89 -11.03 28.62
N PHE A 218 -10.90 -11.68 29.26
CA PHE A 218 -10.88 -11.85 30.70
C PHE A 218 -9.69 -11.08 31.30
N ASP A 219 -9.88 -10.45 32.46
CA ASP A 219 -8.88 -9.58 33.12
C ASP A 219 -7.56 -10.29 33.47
N TYR A 220 -7.54 -11.62 33.48
CA TYR A 220 -6.37 -12.44 33.80
C TYR A 220 -5.59 -12.93 32.58
N ASP A 221 -6.07 -12.65 31.37
CA ASP A 221 -5.39 -13.08 30.14
C ASP A 221 -4.33 -12.04 29.73
N ASP A 222 -3.06 -12.46 29.74
CA ASP A 222 -1.93 -11.65 29.28
C ASP A 222 -1.94 -11.41 27.76
N GLN A 223 -2.75 -12.16 27.00
CA GLN A 223 -2.72 -12.18 25.54
C GLN A 223 -4.06 -11.82 24.92
N THR A 224 -3.98 -10.91 23.93
CA THR A 224 -5.14 -10.29 23.30
C THR A 224 -5.73 -11.04 22.10
N PHE A 225 -5.04 -12.06 21.58
CA PHE A 225 -5.41 -12.74 20.33
C PHE A 225 -4.96 -14.19 20.31
N ASP A 226 -5.60 -14.98 19.45
CA ASP A 226 -5.22 -16.37 19.20
C ASP A 226 -4.13 -16.44 18.12
N TYR A 227 -3.03 -17.16 18.40
CA TYR A 227 -1.95 -17.36 17.44
C TYR A 227 -2.30 -18.36 16.33
N THR A 228 -3.48 -18.99 16.39
CA THR A 228 -3.95 -19.86 15.32
C THR A 228 -4.22 -19.04 14.08
N ARG A 229 -3.41 -19.31 13.05
CA ARG A 229 -3.52 -18.66 11.76
C ARG A 229 -4.83 -19.03 11.06
N PRO A 230 -5.66 -18.04 10.67
CA PRO A 230 -6.87 -18.31 9.90
C PRO A 230 -6.54 -18.85 8.49
N ASP A 231 -5.33 -18.61 8.00
CA ASP A 231 -4.83 -19.04 6.69
C ASP A 231 -4.23 -20.46 6.68
N LYS A 232 -4.24 -21.19 7.81
CA LYS A 232 -3.61 -22.51 7.94
C LYS A 232 -4.10 -23.53 6.90
N ASP A 233 -5.38 -23.47 6.53
CA ASP A 233 -6.00 -24.40 5.58
C ASP A 233 -6.06 -23.84 4.16
N MET A 234 -5.44 -22.68 3.90
CA MET A 234 -5.46 -22.03 2.59
C MET A 234 -4.36 -22.59 1.68
N PRO A 235 -4.59 -22.67 0.36
CA PRO A 235 -3.70 -23.37 -0.57
C PRO A 235 -2.40 -22.63 -0.90
N TRP A 236 -2.03 -21.59 -0.15
CA TRP A 236 -0.82 -20.79 -0.38
C TRP A 236 0.13 -20.86 0.82
N ASP A 237 1.43 -20.70 0.55
CA ASP A 237 2.46 -20.75 1.57
C ASP A 237 2.34 -19.60 2.58
N ALA A 238 2.19 -19.96 3.86
CA ALA A 238 2.13 -19.03 4.98
C ALA A 238 3.40 -18.16 5.14
N GLU A 239 4.54 -18.63 4.59
CA GLU A 239 5.80 -17.87 4.58
C GLU A 239 5.73 -16.63 3.68
N VAL A 240 4.96 -16.68 2.59
CA VAL A 240 4.79 -15.54 1.67
C VAL A 240 4.09 -14.39 2.39
N ALA A 241 2.97 -14.68 3.09
CA ALA A 241 2.28 -13.67 3.89
C ALA A 241 3.16 -13.11 5.02
N ASN A 242 4.00 -13.95 5.64
CA ASN A 242 4.96 -13.51 6.66
C ASN A 242 6.04 -12.58 6.12
N GLN A 243 6.55 -12.86 4.92
CA GLN A 243 7.62 -12.09 4.33
C GLN A 243 7.13 -10.72 3.84
N MET A 244 5.92 -10.67 3.29
CA MET A 244 5.36 -9.46 2.69
C MET A 244 4.99 -8.39 3.75
N ASP A 245 4.62 -8.80 4.96
CA ASP A 245 4.25 -7.88 6.06
C ASP A 245 5.40 -7.55 7.03
N ARG A 246 6.57 -8.20 6.94
CA ARG A 246 7.73 -7.90 7.82
C ARG A 246 8.38 -6.53 7.58
N TYR A 247 7.98 -5.83 6.51
CA TYR A 247 8.61 -4.60 6.04
C TYR A 247 7.60 -3.52 5.65
N THR A 248 6.41 -3.47 6.26
CA THR A 248 5.42 -2.39 6.01
C THR A 248 6.04 -1.00 6.16
N ASP A 249 6.90 -0.83 7.18
CA ASP A 249 7.53 0.46 7.49
C ASP A 249 8.96 0.58 6.94
N LYS A 250 9.44 -0.42 6.19
CA LYS A 250 10.85 -0.50 5.78
C LYS A 250 10.92 -0.52 4.26
N ARG A 251 11.38 0.59 3.69
CA ARG A 251 11.67 0.68 2.26
C ARG A 251 13.10 0.19 2.01
N TYR A 252 13.28 -0.72 1.06
CA TYR A 252 14.61 -1.08 0.59
C TYR A 252 15.21 0.10 -0.19
N ASN A 253 16.30 0.67 0.31
CA ASN A 253 16.99 1.75 -0.36
C ASN A 253 18.03 1.14 -1.32
N LEU A 254 17.85 1.37 -2.61
CA LEU A 254 18.72 0.84 -3.67
C LEU A 254 20.14 1.41 -3.59
N LYS A 255 20.28 2.68 -3.17
CA LYS A 255 21.57 3.38 -3.04
C LYS A 255 22.39 2.81 -1.86
N THR A 256 21.76 2.57 -0.70
CA THR A 256 22.46 2.03 0.48
C THR A 256 22.43 0.51 0.59
N LYS A 257 21.65 -0.17 -0.27
CA LYS A 257 21.36 -1.62 -0.23
C LYS A 257 20.90 -2.11 1.14
N GLN A 258 20.19 -1.24 1.88
CA GLN A 258 19.70 -1.50 3.22
C GLN A 258 18.24 -1.09 3.34
N PHE A 259 17.51 -1.75 4.23
CA PHE A 259 16.16 -1.34 4.58
C PHE A 259 16.19 -0.10 5.49
N THR A 260 15.61 1.00 5.01
CA THR A 260 15.44 2.25 5.77
C THR A 260 14.00 2.37 6.26
N ARG A 261 13.80 2.82 7.51
CA ARG A 261 12.44 3.08 8.02
C ARG A 261 11.82 4.28 7.30
N ILE A 262 10.57 4.13 6.88
CA ILE A 262 9.73 5.21 6.38
C ILE A 262 9.39 6.07 7.60
N ARG A 263 9.84 7.33 7.62
CA ARG A 263 9.35 8.29 8.61
C ARG A 263 7.92 8.63 8.20
N GLN A 264 6.95 8.20 9.01
CA GLN A 264 5.56 8.68 8.94
C GLN A 264 5.49 10.11 9.46
#